data_AF-A0A7Y2C8C5-F1
#
_entry.id   AF-A0A7Y2C8C5-F1
#
_cell.length_a   1.000
_cell.length_b   1.000
_cell.length_c   1.000
_cell.angle_alpha   90.00
_cell.angle_beta   90.00
_cell.angle_gamma   90.00
#
_symmetry.space_group_name_H-M   'P 1'
#
loop_
_entity.id
_entity.type
_entity.pdbx_description
1 polymer ?
#
loop_
_entity_poly.entity_id
_entity_poly.type
_entity_poly.pdbx_seq_one_letter_code
_entity_poly.pdbx_strand_id
1 'polypeptide(L)'
;DIERIVIEGDQSGLEVTKTNGMWQMVSPIPWLADSSAISAFTRNLSELNVQSVVSRNPERYSLYGVESLGARISVEAGGKAQRFVVSREGPDYSSIYLRLEDDERVFIARPRLAPPSDVNLWRDKLIANISIGDIEQIGVRTPETNFVVKKNGGSWTVSDDEDVVAADSAEVARWIQNFATFRSDGFLPMETDIEGPTNILTFQLSSGGTANFLILERDSELALRYDMEPAAVYKLYTSRKATLFPDKATLTGAE
;
A
#
# COMPACT_ATOMS: atom_id res chain seq x y z
N ASP A 1 -11.79 21.95 -0.67
CA ASP A 1 -11.09 20.72 -0.28
C ASP A 1 -9.62 20.82 -0.59
N ILE A 2 -8.77 20.08 0.12
CA ILE A 2 -7.35 20.00 -0.18
C ILE A 2 -7.17 19.11 -1.42
N GLU A 3 -6.35 19.61 -2.35
CA GLU A 3 -6.10 19.01 -3.67
C GLU A 3 -4.66 18.53 -3.83
N ARG A 4 -3.70 19.14 -3.11
CA ARG A 4 -2.29 18.74 -3.13
C ARG A 4 -1.67 18.85 -1.74
N ILE A 5 -0.80 17.90 -1.41
CA ILE A 5 -0.02 17.89 -0.18
C ILE A 5 1.41 17.54 -0.54
N VAL A 6 2.34 18.41 -0.14
CA VAL A 6 3.78 18.17 -0.21
C VAL A 6 4.32 18.13 1.22
N ILE A 7 5.11 17.12 1.53
CA ILE A 7 5.75 16.93 2.83
C ILE A 7 7.25 16.79 2.60
N GLU A 8 8.03 17.65 3.23
CA GLU A 8 9.49 17.64 3.21
C GLU A 8 10.02 17.50 4.64
N GLY A 9 11.13 16.77 4.81
CA GLY A 9 11.77 16.57 6.11
C GLY A 9 13.05 15.75 6.00
N ASP A 10 13.48 15.13 7.11
CA ASP A 10 14.68 14.28 7.15
C ASP A 10 14.58 13.00 6.31
N GLN A 11 13.37 12.61 5.91
CA GLN A 11 13.11 11.45 5.05
C GLN A 11 12.94 11.90 3.60
N SER A 12 12.90 10.95 2.66
CA SER A 12 12.49 11.21 1.28
C SER A 12 11.16 11.98 1.27
N GLY A 13 11.14 13.15 0.64
CA GLY A 13 9.94 13.96 0.53
C GLY A 13 8.81 13.20 -0.16
N LEU A 14 7.58 13.59 0.14
CA LEU A 14 6.37 12.97 -0.39
C LEU A 14 5.49 14.04 -1.01
N GLU A 15 4.96 13.74 -2.20
CA GLU A 15 3.94 14.56 -2.84
C GLU A 15 2.75 13.70 -3.24
N VAL A 16 1.56 14.14 -2.85
CA VAL A 16 0.29 13.55 -3.27
C VAL A 16 -0.63 14.62 -3.84
N THR A 17 -1.32 14.26 -4.92
CA THR A 17 -2.29 15.13 -5.62
C THR A 17 -3.59 14.39 -5.83
N LYS A 18 -4.71 15.10 -5.71
CA LYS A 18 -6.05 14.59 -5.96
C LYS A 18 -6.43 14.84 -7.42
N THR A 19 -6.48 13.78 -8.21
CA THR A 19 -6.83 13.82 -9.63
C THR A 19 -8.12 13.02 -9.85
N ASN A 20 -9.13 13.61 -10.50
CA ASN A 20 -10.43 12.95 -10.75
C ASN A 20 -11.07 12.36 -9.48
N GLY A 21 -10.90 13.02 -8.34
CA GLY A 21 -11.44 12.58 -7.05
C GLY A 21 -10.59 11.53 -6.31
N MET A 22 -9.51 11.01 -6.91
CA MET A 22 -8.64 10.01 -6.30
C MET A 22 -7.28 10.60 -5.93
N TRP A 23 -6.74 10.22 -4.78
CA TRP A 23 -5.38 10.59 -4.41
C TRP A 23 -4.35 9.75 -5.17
N GLN A 24 -3.33 10.41 -5.69
CA GLN A 24 -2.21 9.80 -6.39
C GLN A 24 -0.91 10.32 -5.78
N MET A 25 0.08 9.44 -5.65
CA MET A 25 1.43 9.82 -5.28
C MET A 25 2.16 10.31 -6.52
N VAL A 26 2.82 11.45 -6.43
CA VAL A 26 3.60 12.06 -7.53
C VAL A 26 5.09 11.88 -7.28
N SER A 27 5.51 12.01 -6.02
CA SER A 27 6.88 11.86 -5.54
C SER A 27 6.88 11.02 -4.27
N PRO A 28 7.86 10.12 -4.05
CA PRO A 28 9.10 9.93 -4.80
C PRO A 28 8.91 9.21 -6.14
N ILE A 29 7.85 8.41 -6.28
CA ILE A 29 7.56 7.63 -7.49
C ILE A 29 6.03 7.68 -7.73
N PRO A 30 5.57 7.77 -8.98
CA PRO A 30 4.15 7.81 -9.30
C PRO A 30 3.48 6.47 -8.96
N TRP A 31 2.80 6.43 -7.82
CA TRP A 31 2.08 5.27 -7.30
C TRP A 31 0.64 5.62 -6.93
N LEU A 32 -0.20 4.59 -6.82
CA LEU A 32 -1.49 4.74 -6.17
C LEU A 32 -1.27 5.11 -4.69
N ALA A 33 -2.04 6.09 -4.22
CA ALA A 33 -1.97 6.53 -2.85
C ALA A 33 -3.13 5.98 -2.03
N ASP A 34 -2.85 5.68 -0.75
CA ASP A 34 -3.89 5.27 0.19
C ASP A 34 -4.78 6.49 0.51
N SER A 35 -5.90 6.56 -0.19
CA SER A 35 -6.87 7.65 -0.04
C SER A 35 -7.44 7.72 1.38
N SER A 36 -7.49 6.62 2.13
CA SER A 36 -8.00 6.61 3.50
C SER A 36 -6.99 7.23 4.48
N ALA A 37 -5.71 6.92 4.32
CA ALA A 37 -4.62 7.51 5.11
C ALA A 37 -4.51 9.02 4.90
N ILE A 38 -4.59 9.47 3.63
CA ILE A 38 -4.54 10.89 3.28
C ILE A 38 -5.81 11.61 3.76
N SER A 39 -6.98 10.98 3.65
CA SER A 39 -8.23 11.55 4.17
C SER A 39 -8.19 11.71 5.69
N ALA A 40 -7.57 10.77 6.41
CA ALA A 40 -7.38 10.91 7.85
C ALA A 40 -6.45 12.09 8.20
N PHE A 41 -5.34 12.24 7.47
CA PHE A 41 -4.43 13.37 7.65
C PHE A 41 -5.10 14.72 7.37
N THR A 42 -5.80 14.85 6.24
CA THR A 42 -6.50 16.08 5.85
C THR A 42 -7.62 16.45 6.81
N ARG A 43 -8.35 15.46 7.35
CA ARG A 43 -9.32 15.68 8.43
C ARG A 43 -8.65 16.22 9.69
N ASN A 44 -7.58 15.57 10.17
CA ASN A 44 -6.84 16.05 11.35
C ASN A 44 -6.31 17.47 11.16
N LEU A 45 -5.87 17.81 9.94
CA LEU A 45 -5.46 19.16 9.60
C LEU A 45 -6.65 20.15 9.62
N SER A 46 -7.82 19.76 9.13
CA SER A 46 -9.03 20.62 9.16
C SER A 46 -9.57 20.85 10.56
N GLU A 47 -9.34 19.91 11.48
CA GLU A 47 -9.74 19.98 12.89
C GLU A 47 -8.65 20.65 13.76
N LEU A 48 -7.51 21.00 13.17
CA LEU A 48 -6.36 21.52 13.89
C LEU A 48 -6.67 22.89 14.52
N ASN A 49 -6.59 22.95 15.84
CA ASN A 49 -6.87 24.12 16.64
C ASN A 49 -5.60 24.60 17.37
N VAL A 50 -5.23 25.85 17.09
CA VAL A 50 -4.14 26.54 17.79
C VAL A 50 -4.59 26.91 19.20
N GLN A 51 -3.84 26.42 20.20
CA GLN A 51 -4.14 26.63 21.62
C GLN A 51 -3.49 27.89 22.17
N SER A 52 -2.19 28.06 21.92
CA SER A 52 -1.40 29.15 22.49
C SER A 52 -0.11 29.41 21.71
N VAL A 53 0.49 30.58 21.94
CA VAL A 53 1.81 30.95 21.45
C VAL A 53 2.85 30.61 22.52
N VAL A 54 3.86 29.81 22.16
CA VAL A 54 4.95 29.41 23.08
C VAL A 54 6.26 30.15 22.84
N SER A 55 6.42 30.74 21.65
CA SER A 55 7.58 31.58 21.34
C SER A 55 7.21 32.60 20.29
N ARG A 56 7.88 33.76 20.36
CA ARG A 56 7.97 34.76 19.28
C ARG A 56 9.42 35.03 18.87
N ASN A 57 10.37 34.25 19.40
CA ASN A 57 11.79 34.39 19.09
C ASN A 57 12.19 33.31 18.07
N PRO A 58 12.58 33.69 16.83
CA PRO A 58 13.10 32.78 15.82
C PRO A 58 14.30 31.93 16.25
N GLU A 59 15.15 32.44 17.14
CA GLU A 59 16.32 31.71 17.66
C GLU A 59 15.92 30.45 18.46
N ARG A 60 14.64 30.31 18.81
CA ARG A 60 14.11 29.13 19.53
C ARG A 60 13.45 28.10 18.63
N TYR A 61 13.44 28.25 17.30
CA TYR A 61 12.76 27.28 16.44
C TYR A 61 13.31 25.86 16.56
N SER A 62 14.63 25.69 16.64
CA SER A 62 15.24 24.38 16.80
C SER A 62 14.87 23.72 18.13
N LEU A 63 14.69 24.50 19.22
CA LEU A 63 14.23 24.01 20.53
C LEU A 63 12.82 23.39 20.44
N TYR A 64 11.95 23.95 19.59
CA TYR A 64 10.60 23.45 19.39
C TYR A 64 10.47 22.47 18.20
N GLY A 65 11.57 22.17 17.50
CA GLY A 65 11.56 21.28 16.34
C GLY A 65 10.74 21.80 15.16
N VAL A 66 10.61 23.12 14.99
CA VAL A 66 9.85 23.77 13.89
C VAL A 66 10.77 24.42 12.85
N GLU A 67 11.94 23.81 12.64
CA GLU A 67 12.97 24.21 11.68
C GLU A 67 13.52 22.99 10.92
N SER A 68 14.75 22.54 11.20
CA SER A 68 15.39 21.43 10.49
C SER A 68 14.80 20.07 10.86
N LEU A 69 14.51 19.85 12.14
CA LEU A 69 13.95 18.60 12.67
C LEU A 69 12.43 18.44 12.44
N GLY A 70 11.77 19.49 11.94
CA GLY A 70 10.34 19.51 11.69
C GLY A 70 10.00 19.04 10.28
N ALA A 71 8.76 18.60 10.09
CA ALA A 71 8.24 18.35 8.77
C ALA A 71 7.66 19.65 8.19
N ARG A 72 8.17 20.08 7.03
CA ARG A 72 7.58 21.17 6.25
C ARG A 72 6.43 20.59 5.44
N ILE A 73 5.26 21.20 5.55
CA ILE A 73 4.04 20.75 4.90
C ILE A 73 3.50 21.91 4.09
N SER A 74 3.27 21.65 2.79
CA SER A 74 2.54 22.55 1.89
C SER A 74 1.23 21.88 1.53
N VAL A 75 0.12 22.54 1.79
CA VAL A 75 -1.21 22.10 1.33
C VAL A 75 -1.78 23.10 0.36
N GLU A 76 -2.36 22.62 -0.74
CA GLU A 76 -3.04 23.45 -1.72
C GLU A 76 -4.52 23.13 -1.76
N ALA A 77 -5.35 24.17 -1.77
CA ALA A 77 -6.80 24.09 -1.84
C ALA A 77 -7.34 25.31 -2.61
N GLY A 78 -8.14 25.09 -3.65
CA GLY A 78 -8.76 26.17 -4.42
C GLY A 78 -7.75 27.18 -4.99
N GLY A 79 -6.61 26.70 -5.47
CA GLY A 79 -5.53 27.51 -6.05
C GLY A 79 -4.70 28.32 -5.05
N LYS A 80 -4.88 28.10 -3.74
CA LYS A 80 -4.07 28.73 -2.68
C LYS A 80 -3.21 27.69 -1.98
N ALA A 81 -1.95 28.02 -1.74
CA ALA A 81 -1.03 27.22 -0.94
C ALA A 81 -0.91 27.78 0.48
N GLN A 82 -0.92 26.90 1.49
CA GLN A 82 -0.54 27.22 2.86
C GLN A 82 0.65 26.35 3.25
N ARG A 83 1.71 26.99 3.75
CA ARG A 83 2.93 26.31 4.19
C ARG A 83 3.17 26.50 5.67
N PHE A 84 3.60 25.43 6.32
CA PHE A 84 3.87 25.41 7.75
C PHE A 84 4.83 24.29 8.10
N VAL A 85 5.46 24.40 9.26
CA VAL A 85 6.34 23.39 9.83
C VAL A 85 5.71 22.84 11.09
N VAL A 86 5.67 21.51 11.21
CA VAL A 86 5.25 20.82 12.44
C VAL A 86 6.42 20.06 13.05
N SER A 87 6.50 20.06 14.38
CA SER A 87 7.46 19.23 15.08
C SER A 87 7.09 17.75 15.00
N ARG A 88 8.01 16.85 15.38
CA ARG A 88 7.69 15.42 15.54
C ARG A 88 6.87 15.14 16.80
N GLU A 89 7.17 15.88 17.86
CA GLU A 89 6.55 15.74 19.17
C GLU A 89 6.16 17.12 19.71
N GLY A 90 5.03 17.17 20.40
CA GLY A 90 4.60 18.34 21.16
C GLY A 90 4.97 18.21 22.64
N PRO A 91 4.47 19.12 23.50
CA PRO A 91 4.62 19.00 24.94
C PRO A 91 3.90 17.78 25.54
N ASP A 92 2.96 17.18 24.82
CA ASP A 92 2.33 15.90 25.15
C ASP A 92 1.96 15.09 23.89
N TYR A 93 1.48 13.87 24.09
CA TYR A 93 1.15 12.91 23.01
C TYR A 93 0.07 13.39 22.02
N SER A 94 -0.74 14.36 22.40
CA SER A 94 -1.94 14.79 21.64
C SER A 94 -1.81 16.20 21.07
N SER A 95 -0.63 16.80 21.19
CA SER A 95 -0.31 18.13 20.67
C SER A 95 0.93 18.12 19.80
N ILE A 96 1.13 19.22 19.07
CA ILE A 96 2.31 19.44 18.25
C ILE A 96 2.74 20.90 18.37
N TYR A 97 4.03 21.18 18.18
CA TYR A 97 4.46 22.54 17.89
C TYR A 97 4.28 22.81 16.40
N LEU A 98 3.76 23.99 16.07
CA LEU A 98 3.48 24.42 14.71
C LEU A 98 3.99 25.84 14.49
N ARG A 99 4.52 26.09 13.29
CA ARG A 99 4.90 27.43 12.83
C ARG A 99 4.47 27.61 11.38
N LEU A 100 3.76 28.69 11.06
CA LEU A 100 3.48 29.04 9.66
C LEU A 100 4.76 29.61 9.03
N GLU A 101 4.97 29.42 7.72
CA GLU A 101 6.21 29.88 7.09
C GLU A 101 6.38 31.41 7.18
N ASP A 102 5.27 32.15 7.04
CA ASP A 102 5.21 33.62 7.10
C ASP A 102 4.89 34.19 8.50
N ASP A 103 5.02 33.38 9.57
CA ASP A 103 4.73 33.80 10.95
C ASP A 103 5.88 33.40 11.90
N GLU A 104 6.42 34.38 12.63
CA GLU A 104 7.52 34.12 13.57
C GLU A 104 7.08 33.40 14.85
N ARG A 105 5.78 33.29 15.07
CA ARG A 105 5.23 32.68 16.27
C ARG A 105 5.30 31.16 16.17
N VAL A 106 5.72 30.54 17.27
CA VAL A 106 5.57 29.09 17.48
C VAL A 106 4.32 28.87 18.32
N PHE A 107 3.46 27.98 17.84
CA PHE A 107 2.19 27.64 18.45
C PHE A 107 2.22 26.22 19.02
N ILE A 108 1.38 25.96 20.02
CA ILE A 108 0.91 24.60 20.31
C ILE A 108 -0.44 24.41 19.62
N ALA A 109 -0.62 23.29 18.92
CA ALA A 109 -1.87 22.93 18.25
C ALA A 109 -2.32 21.50 18.57
N ARG A 110 -3.64 21.24 18.45
CA ARG A 110 -4.29 19.94 18.67
C ARG A 110 -5.38 19.69 17.62
N PRO A 111 -5.68 18.44 17.21
CA PRO A 111 -5.00 17.20 17.60
C PRO A 111 -3.58 17.12 17.03
N ARG A 112 -2.79 16.12 17.45
CA ARG A 112 -1.45 15.90 16.90
C ARG A 112 -1.53 15.68 15.38
N LEU A 113 -0.93 16.57 14.60
CA LEU A 113 -0.80 16.42 13.16
C LEU A 113 0.53 15.73 12.85
N ALA A 114 0.47 14.45 12.50
CA ALA A 114 1.64 13.64 12.21
C ALA A 114 1.69 13.30 10.71
N PRO A 115 2.66 13.82 9.95
CA PRO A 115 2.95 13.30 8.61
C PRO A 115 3.44 11.84 8.69
N PRO A 116 3.40 11.08 7.59
CA PRO A 116 3.85 9.70 7.59
C PRO A 116 5.35 9.64 7.89
N SER A 117 5.76 8.74 8.80
CA SER A 117 7.17 8.51 9.12
C SER A 117 7.92 7.74 8.03
N ASP A 118 7.17 7.05 7.16
CA ASP A 118 7.63 6.33 5.98
C ASP A 118 6.63 6.60 4.85
N VAL A 119 7.13 6.97 3.67
CA VAL A 119 6.32 7.22 2.47
C VAL A 119 5.36 6.07 2.14
N ASN A 120 5.75 4.83 2.45
CA ASN A 120 4.96 3.62 2.24
C ASN A 120 3.66 3.60 3.05
N LEU A 121 3.55 4.40 4.12
CA LEU A 121 2.31 4.52 4.90
C LEU A 121 1.20 5.23 4.11
N TRP A 122 1.53 5.98 3.06
CA TRP A 122 0.58 6.65 2.17
C TRP A 122 0.49 6.01 0.80
N ARG A 123 1.16 4.87 0.56
CA ARG A 123 1.02 4.08 -0.68
C ARG A 123 -0.13 3.11 -0.54
N ASP A 124 -0.90 2.94 -1.62
CA ASP A 124 -1.97 1.94 -1.64
C ASP A 124 -1.37 0.52 -1.64
N LYS A 125 -1.77 -0.29 -0.65
CA LYS A 125 -1.35 -1.69 -0.52
C LYS A 125 -2.15 -2.66 -1.38
N LEU A 126 -3.15 -2.19 -2.14
CA LEU A 126 -3.89 -3.03 -3.07
C LEU A 126 -2.96 -3.53 -4.19
N ILE A 127 -2.78 -4.85 -4.28
CA ILE A 127 -2.02 -5.50 -5.34
C ILE A 127 -2.93 -5.71 -6.55
N ALA A 128 -4.09 -6.31 -6.33
CA ALA A 128 -5.07 -6.63 -7.35
C ALA A 128 -6.47 -6.71 -6.76
N ASN A 129 -7.48 -6.42 -7.58
CA ASN A 129 -8.89 -6.63 -7.25
C ASN A 129 -9.49 -7.55 -8.32
N ILE A 130 -9.51 -8.84 -8.05
CA ILE A 130 -9.98 -9.86 -9.01
C ILE A 130 -11.42 -10.20 -8.69
N SER A 131 -12.30 -10.02 -9.67
CA SER A 131 -13.68 -10.50 -9.58
C SER A 131 -13.69 -12.03 -9.61
N ILE A 132 -14.03 -12.65 -8.48
CA ILE A 132 -14.00 -14.11 -8.31
C ILE A 132 -14.88 -14.84 -9.33
N GLY A 133 -16.02 -14.24 -9.69
CA GLY A 133 -16.94 -14.80 -10.70
C GLY A 133 -16.33 -14.87 -12.10
N ASP A 134 -15.34 -14.02 -12.38
CA ASP A 134 -14.66 -13.93 -13.67
C ASP A 134 -13.46 -14.88 -13.78
N ILE A 135 -13.08 -15.58 -12.72
CA ILE A 135 -11.96 -16.53 -12.77
C ILE A 135 -12.43 -17.81 -13.49
N GLU A 136 -11.75 -18.14 -14.59
CA GLU A 136 -12.03 -19.34 -15.39
C GLU A 136 -10.92 -20.40 -15.26
N GLN A 137 -9.68 -19.97 -15.03
CA GLN A 137 -8.55 -20.86 -14.83
C GLN A 137 -7.49 -20.23 -13.93
N ILE A 138 -6.82 -21.03 -13.11
CA ILE A 138 -5.66 -20.64 -12.31
C ILE A 138 -4.55 -21.64 -12.59
N GLY A 139 -3.45 -21.17 -13.16
CA GLY A 139 -2.19 -21.93 -13.25
C GLY A 139 -1.37 -21.70 -11.99
N VAL A 140 -0.89 -22.78 -11.37
CA VAL A 140 -0.04 -22.76 -10.18
C VAL A 140 1.28 -23.43 -10.54
N ARG A 141 2.38 -22.70 -10.40
CA ARG A 141 3.72 -23.21 -10.65
C ARG A 141 4.65 -22.83 -9.50
N THR A 142 5.26 -23.81 -8.85
CA THR A 142 6.35 -23.65 -7.88
C THR A 142 7.52 -24.57 -8.29
N PRO A 143 8.67 -24.57 -7.58
CA PRO A 143 9.69 -25.60 -7.78
C PRO A 143 9.20 -27.03 -7.49
N GLU A 144 8.22 -27.17 -6.60
CA GLU A 144 7.73 -28.45 -6.11
C GLU A 144 6.50 -28.96 -6.87
N THR A 145 5.69 -28.08 -7.45
CA THR A 145 4.44 -28.47 -8.11
C THR A 145 4.10 -27.62 -9.33
N ASN A 146 3.37 -28.21 -10.25
CA ASN A 146 2.83 -27.53 -11.42
C ASN A 146 1.46 -28.12 -11.76
N PHE A 147 0.40 -27.34 -11.57
CA PHE A 147 -0.96 -27.79 -11.85
C PHE A 147 -1.86 -26.62 -12.26
N VAL A 148 -3.03 -26.97 -12.80
CA VAL A 148 -4.04 -26.03 -13.26
C VAL A 148 -5.36 -26.34 -12.57
N VAL A 149 -6.03 -25.30 -12.09
CA VAL A 149 -7.40 -25.35 -11.56
C VAL A 149 -8.30 -24.67 -12.58
N LYS A 150 -9.24 -25.39 -13.17
CA LYS A 150 -10.07 -24.90 -14.27
C LYS A 150 -11.55 -25.10 -14.01
N LYS A 151 -12.35 -24.10 -14.36
CA LYS A 151 -13.80 -24.15 -14.30
C LYS A 151 -14.35 -24.81 -15.56
N ASN A 152 -15.21 -25.81 -15.39
CA ASN A 152 -15.84 -26.59 -16.44
C ASN A 152 -17.35 -26.66 -16.19
N GLY A 153 -18.14 -25.81 -16.87
CA GLY A 153 -19.60 -25.89 -16.78
C GLY A 153 -20.19 -25.70 -15.37
N GLY A 154 -19.49 -24.98 -14.49
CA GLY A 154 -19.91 -24.68 -13.12
C GLY A 154 -19.25 -25.53 -12.03
N SER A 155 -18.52 -26.59 -12.40
CA SER A 155 -17.65 -27.33 -11.48
C SER A 155 -16.18 -26.97 -11.70
N TRP A 156 -15.33 -27.28 -10.72
CA TRP A 156 -13.89 -27.09 -10.82
C TRP A 156 -13.18 -28.43 -11.00
N THR A 157 -12.09 -28.42 -11.74
CA THR A 157 -11.17 -29.56 -11.89
C THR A 157 -9.75 -29.13 -11.59
N VAL A 158 -8.94 -30.03 -11.03
CA VAL A 158 -7.48 -29.86 -10.93
C VAL A 158 -6.82 -30.80 -11.93
N SER A 159 -5.81 -30.30 -12.64
CA SER A 159 -5.02 -31.11 -13.57
C SER A 159 -3.52 -30.84 -13.47
N ASP A 160 -2.73 -31.91 -13.50
CA ASP A 160 -1.27 -31.92 -13.62
C ASP A 160 -0.90 -32.84 -14.80
N ASP A 161 -0.22 -32.28 -15.81
CA ASP A 161 0.12 -32.96 -17.06
C ASP A 161 -1.07 -33.67 -17.74
N GLU A 162 -1.27 -34.98 -17.51
CA GLU A 162 -2.33 -35.80 -18.12
C GLU A 162 -3.49 -36.15 -17.16
N ASP A 163 -3.29 -36.03 -15.84
CA ASP A 163 -4.30 -36.40 -14.86
C ASP A 163 -5.27 -35.24 -14.63
N VAL A 164 -6.57 -35.51 -14.73
CA VAL A 164 -7.64 -34.55 -14.46
C VAL A 164 -8.58 -35.11 -13.42
N VAL A 165 -8.71 -34.43 -12.29
CA VAL A 165 -9.58 -34.83 -11.18
C VAL A 165 -10.57 -33.73 -10.83
N ALA A 166 -11.73 -34.14 -10.32
CA ALA A 166 -12.70 -33.18 -9.79
C ALA A 166 -12.11 -32.45 -8.57
N ALA A 167 -12.30 -31.14 -8.50
CA ALA A 167 -11.93 -30.33 -7.36
C ALA A 167 -13.13 -30.17 -6.42
N ASP A 168 -12.86 -30.02 -5.12
CA ASP A 168 -13.85 -29.56 -4.17
C ASP A 168 -14.11 -28.06 -4.43
N SER A 169 -15.33 -27.74 -4.85
CA SER A 169 -15.69 -26.37 -5.23
C SER A 169 -15.71 -25.41 -4.02
N ALA A 170 -15.93 -25.91 -2.81
CA ALA A 170 -15.88 -25.11 -1.59
C ALA A 170 -14.42 -24.80 -1.20
N GLU A 171 -13.51 -25.75 -1.36
CA GLU A 171 -12.07 -25.54 -1.14
C GLU A 171 -11.49 -24.55 -2.16
N VAL A 172 -11.80 -24.73 -3.45
CA VAL A 172 -11.39 -23.78 -4.50
C VAL A 172 -11.98 -22.39 -4.21
N ALA A 173 -13.27 -22.30 -3.87
CA ALA A 173 -13.89 -21.02 -3.52
C ALA A 173 -13.17 -20.36 -2.32
N ARG A 174 -12.83 -21.11 -1.26
CA ARG A 174 -12.10 -20.56 -0.11
C ARG A 174 -10.72 -20.06 -0.49
N TRP A 175 -10.00 -20.80 -1.35
CA TRP A 175 -8.68 -20.40 -1.83
C TRP A 175 -8.72 -19.14 -2.67
N ILE A 176 -9.59 -19.06 -3.69
CA ILE A 176 -9.64 -17.92 -4.61
C ILE A 176 -10.09 -16.63 -3.92
N GLN A 177 -10.86 -16.72 -2.82
CA GLN A 177 -11.25 -15.55 -2.04
C GLN A 177 -10.06 -14.76 -1.47
N ASN A 178 -8.89 -15.39 -1.30
CA ASN A 178 -7.68 -14.67 -0.88
C ASN A 178 -7.20 -13.64 -1.91
N PHE A 179 -7.69 -13.72 -3.16
CA PHE A 179 -7.31 -12.86 -4.28
C PHE A 179 -8.38 -11.83 -4.66
N ALA A 180 -9.59 -11.90 -4.05
CA ALA A 180 -10.69 -10.99 -4.36
C ALA A 180 -10.28 -9.52 -4.16
N THR A 181 -9.67 -9.22 -3.01
CA THR A 181 -9.03 -7.93 -2.71
C THR A 181 -7.64 -8.20 -2.16
N PHE A 182 -6.72 -8.52 -3.05
CA PHE A 182 -5.39 -8.95 -2.65
C PHE A 182 -4.56 -7.74 -2.22
N ARG A 183 -4.19 -7.71 -0.93
CA ARG A 183 -3.40 -6.63 -0.35
C ARG A 183 -2.01 -7.11 0.08
N SER A 184 -1.02 -6.22 -0.04
CA SER A 184 0.32 -6.43 0.45
C SER A 184 0.45 -6.18 1.95
N ASP A 185 1.48 -6.75 2.56
CA ASP A 185 1.86 -6.45 3.95
C ASP A 185 2.73 -5.19 3.99
N GLY A 186 3.47 -4.92 2.92
CA GLY A 186 4.20 -3.68 2.69
C GLY A 186 4.80 -3.61 1.28
N PHE A 187 5.95 -2.94 1.18
CA PHE A 187 6.69 -2.78 -0.06
C PHE A 187 8.16 -3.10 0.19
N LEU A 188 8.82 -3.65 -0.82
CA LEU A 188 10.27 -3.78 -0.86
C LEU A 188 10.87 -2.61 -1.66
N PRO A 189 12.18 -2.35 -1.51
CA PRO A 189 12.87 -1.39 -2.36
C PRO A 189 12.64 -1.70 -3.84
N MET A 190 12.57 -0.67 -4.69
CA MET A 190 12.20 -0.84 -6.10
C MET A 190 13.26 -1.61 -6.89
N GLU A 191 14.51 -1.47 -6.47
CA GLU A 191 15.68 -2.21 -6.96
C GLU A 191 15.72 -3.67 -6.52
N THR A 192 14.72 -4.13 -5.74
CA THR A 192 14.64 -5.53 -5.33
C THR A 192 14.55 -6.40 -6.57
N ASP A 193 15.60 -7.17 -6.77
CA ASP A 193 15.67 -8.12 -7.87
C ASP A 193 14.65 -9.25 -7.68
N ILE A 194 13.94 -9.56 -8.77
CA ILE A 194 12.98 -10.67 -8.88
C ILE A 194 13.31 -11.44 -10.16
N GLU A 195 14.58 -11.76 -10.37
CA GLU A 195 15.02 -12.68 -11.40
C GLU A 195 14.58 -14.12 -11.08
N GLY A 196 14.09 -14.83 -12.10
CA GLY A 196 13.71 -16.23 -12.00
C GLY A 196 12.65 -16.55 -10.95
N PRO A 197 11.48 -15.86 -10.93
CA PRO A 197 10.43 -16.15 -9.96
C PRO A 197 10.08 -17.64 -10.03
N THR A 198 10.29 -18.30 -8.89
CA THR A 198 10.07 -19.73 -8.74
C THR A 198 8.61 -20.07 -8.53
N ASN A 199 7.84 -19.14 -7.95
CA ASN A 199 6.43 -19.30 -7.65
C ASN A 199 5.60 -18.35 -8.53
N ILE A 200 4.71 -18.90 -9.36
CA ILE A 200 3.84 -18.14 -10.27
C ILE A 200 2.39 -18.59 -10.08
N LEU A 201 1.50 -17.60 -9.97
CA LEU A 201 0.06 -17.78 -10.15
C LEU A 201 -0.38 -17.01 -11.39
N THR A 202 -1.07 -17.68 -12.31
CA THR A 202 -1.65 -17.06 -13.50
C THR A 202 -3.15 -17.30 -13.52
N PHE A 203 -3.91 -16.23 -13.35
CA PHE A 203 -5.37 -16.25 -13.43
C PHE A 203 -5.79 -15.89 -14.86
N GLN A 204 -6.57 -16.75 -15.51
CA GLN A 204 -7.26 -16.44 -16.75
C GLN A 204 -8.68 -15.97 -16.42
N LEU A 205 -9.04 -14.79 -16.91
CA LEU A 205 -10.33 -14.16 -16.66
C LEU A 205 -11.29 -14.37 -17.84
N SER A 206 -12.59 -14.39 -17.55
CA SER A 206 -13.71 -14.47 -18.50
C SER A 206 -13.71 -13.34 -19.54
N SER A 207 -13.11 -12.19 -19.19
CA SER A 207 -12.88 -11.05 -20.09
C SER A 207 -11.81 -11.28 -21.15
N GLY A 208 -11.06 -12.38 -21.07
CA GLY A 208 -9.91 -12.71 -21.92
C GLY A 208 -8.56 -12.22 -21.38
N GLY A 209 -8.54 -11.37 -20.35
CA GLY A 209 -7.32 -10.91 -19.69
C GLY A 209 -6.67 -11.96 -18.79
N THR A 210 -5.40 -11.74 -18.44
CA THR A 210 -4.70 -12.52 -17.40
C THR A 210 -4.28 -11.62 -16.24
N ALA A 211 -4.19 -12.21 -15.05
CA ALA A 211 -3.60 -11.61 -13.87
C ALA A 211 -2.47 -12.52 -13.37
N ASN A 212 -1.23 -12.02 -13.42
CA ASN A 212 -0.02 -12.78 -13.16
C ASN A 212 0.66 -12.30 -11.87
N PHE A 213 0.84 -13.21 -10.92
CA PHE A 213 1.55 -12.96 -9.68
C PHE A 213 2.87 -13.72 -9.72
N LEU A 214 3.97 -12.97 -9.73
CA LEU A 214 5.33 -13.49 -9.74
C LEU A 214 5.91 -13.32 -8.35
N ILE A 215 6.22 -14.44 -7.70
CA ILE A 215 6.60 -14.46 -6.29
C ILE A 215 7.97 -15.12 -6.14
N LEU A 216 8.91 -14.35 -5.62
CA LEU A 216 10.22 -14.81 -5.18
C LEU A 216 10.22 -14.93 -3.66
N GLU A 217 10.58 -16.12 -3.17
CA GLU A 217 10.78 -16.36 -1.75
C GLU A 217 12.16 -15.88 -1.32
N ARG A 218 12.22 -15.22 -0.17
CA ARG A 218 13.43 -14.71 0.49
C ARG A 218 13.41 -15.16 1.94
N ASP A 219 14.55 -15.01 2.63
CA ASP A 219 14.75 -15.53 4.00
C ASP A 219 13.64 -15.17 5.02
N SER A 220 12.99 -14.00 4.88
CA SER A 220 11.99 -13.52 5.84
C SER A 220 10.71 -12.95 5.22
N GLU A 221 10.58 -13.00 3.89
CA GLU A 221 9.47 -12.39 3.17
C GLU A 221 9.29 -12.98 1.77
N LEU A 222 8.13 -12.71 1.18
CA LEU A 222 7.89 -12.96 -0.24
C LEU A 222 7.91 -11.62 -0.97
N ALA A 223 8.71 -11.54 -2.03
CA ALA A 223 8.71 -10.44 -2.97
C ALA A 223 7.73 -10.75 -4.10
N LEU A 224 6.72 -9.90 -4.28
CA LEU A 224 5.67 -10.09 -5.28
C LEU A 224 5.69 -8.97 -6.32
N ARG A 225 5.62 -9.35 -7.59
CA ARG A 225 5.30 -8.46 -8.72
C ARG A 225 3.99 -8.91 -9.37
N TYR A 226 3.16 -7.95 -9.75
CA TYR A 226 1.86 -8.17 -10.40
C TYR A 226 1.91 -7.63 -11.84
N ASP A 227 1.53 -8.46 -12.81
CA ASP A 227 1.40 -8.15 -14.26
C ASP A 227 2.61 -7.48 -14.95
N MET A 228 3.83 -7.71 -14.45
CA MET A 228 5.11 -7.37 -15.11
C MET A 228 5.39 -5.88 -15.37
N GLU A 229 4.46 -4.96 -15.08
CA GLU A 229 4.75 -3.53 -15.12
C GLU A 229 5.63 -3.11 -13.92
N PRO A 230 6.53 -2.12 -14.09
CA PRO A 230 7.34 -1.58 -13.01
C PRO A 230 6.50 -0.67 -12.11
N ALA A 231 5.49 -1.24 -11.45
CA ALA A 231 4.63 -0.51 -10.53
C ALA A 231 5.16 -0.61 -9.10
N ALA A 232 5.52 -1.79 -8.60
CA ALA A 232 6.10 -1.96 -7.26
C ALA A 232 6.65 -3.37 -7.08
N VAL A 233 7.52 -3.55 -6.09
CA VAL A 233 7.73 -4.85 -5.47
C VAL A 233 6.98 -4.87 -4.15
N TYR A 234 5.94 -5.69 -4.08
CA TYR A 234 5.13 -5.84 -2.88
C TYR A 234 5.80 -6.82 -1.93
N LYS A 235 5.75 -6.52 -0.63
CA LYS A 235 6.16 -7.42 0.44
C LYS A 235 4.96 -8.18 0.95
N LEU A 236 5.10 -9.50 1.04
CA LEU A 236 4.20 -10.35 1.82
C LEU A 236 4.97 -11.08 2.92
N TYR A 237 4.30 -11.42 4.02
CA TYR A 237 4.87 -12.33 5.02
C TYR A 237 4.96 -13.76 4.47
N THR A 238 6.01 -14.50 4.84
CA THR A 238 6.22 -15.91 4.43
C THR A 238 5.09 -16.83 4.86
N SER A 239 4.41 -16.51 5.97
CA SER A 239 3.22 -17.23 6.45
C SER A 239 2.08 -17.31 5.42
N ARG A 240 2.06 -16.40 4.43
CA ARG A 240 1.04 -16.39 3.37
C ARG A 240 1.33 -17.40 2.26
N LYS A 241 2.53 -17.98 2.18
CA LYS A 241 2.93 -18.89 1.09
C LYS A 241 1.94 -20.06 0.93
N ALA A 242 1.61 -20.75 2.03
CA ALA A 242 0.69 -21.89 2.00
C ALA A 242 -0.74 -21.51 1.57
N THR A 243 -1.17 -20.29 1.88
CA THR A 243 -2.47 -19.76 1.44
C THR A 243 -2.48 -19.39 -0.04
N LEU A 244 -1.35 -18.89 -0.57
CA LEU A 244 -1.22 -18.53 -1.98
C LEU A 244 -1.06 -19.78 -2.87
N PHE A 245 -0.29 -20.76 -2.40
CA PHE A 245 0.07 -21.98 -3.11
C PHE A 245 -0.36 -23.21 -2.28
N PRO A 246 -1.66 -23.56 -2.26
CA PRO A 246 -2.13 -24.76 -1.57
C PRO A 246 -1.69 -26.02 -2.30
N ASP A 247 -1.53 -27.12 -1.57
CA ASP A 247 -1.36 -28.44 -2.15
C ASP A 247 -2.58 -28.84 -2.99
N LYS A 248 -2.35 -29.52 -4.11
CA LYS A 248 -3.42 -30.06 -4.97
C LYS A 248 -4.41 -30.92 -4.19
N ALA A 249 -3.94 -31.74 -3.24
CA ALA A 249 -4.79 -32.61 -2.42
C ALA A 249 -5.85 -31.83 -1.63
N THR A 250 -5.48 -30.68 -1.07
CA THR A 250 -6.38 -29.77 -0.35
C THR A 250 -7.50 -29.26 -1.25
N LEU A 251 -7.22 -29.01 -2.54
CA LEU A 251 -8.20 -28.54 -3.50
C LEU A 251 -9.13 -29.65 -4.01
N THR A 252 -8.75 -30.92 -3.85
CA THR A 252 -9.57 -32.07 -4.25
C THR A 252 -10.37 -32.68 -3.09
N GLY A 253 -10.20 -32.18 -1.86
CA GLY A 253 -10.81 -32.75 -0.67
C GLY A 253 -10.25 -34.14 -0.30
N ALA A 254 -9.03 -34.45 -0.75
CA ALA A 254 -8.34 -35.69 -0.42
C ALA A 254 -7.54 -35.48 0.87
N GLU A 255 -7.77 -36.33 1.88
CA GLU A 255 -6.95 -36.41 3.11
C GLU A 255 -5.64 -37.17 2.87
#